data_AF-A0A6I3U5M8-F1
#
_entry.id   AF-A0A6I3U5M8-F1
#
_cell.length_a   1.000
_cell.length_b   1.000
_cell.length_c   1.000
_cell.angle_alpha   90.00
_cell.angle_beta   90.00
_cell.angle_gamma   90.00
#
_symmetry.space_group_name_H-M   'P 1'
#
loop_
_entity.id
_entity.type
_entity.pdbx_description
1 polymer ?
#
loop_
_entity_poly.entity_id
_entity_poly.type
_entity_poly.pdbx_seq_one_letter_code
_entity_poly.pdbx_strand_id
1 'polypeptide(L)'
;QIGPSKVGCYKEGAKSKTYLIPLKSDEHIFQKRFQEAPYFKEKAKHRYKIEAKNAELENRHGLNVARAPGLLNMELQAATTIFVVNMKRIITLIN
;
A
#
# COMPACT_ATOMS: atom_id res chain seq x y z
N GLN A 1 -5.21 2.09 -18.11
CA GLN A 1 -6.23 1.79 -19.14
C GLN A 1 -5.99 0.34 -19.55
N ILE A 2 -6.92 -0.55 -19.27
CA ILE A 2 -6.91 -1.91 -19.81
C ILE A 2 -8.00 -1.88 -20.88
N GLY A 3 -7.61 -1.64 -22.12
CA GLY A 3 -8.51 -1.72 -23.27
C GLY A 3 -8.78 -3.18 -23.64
N PRO A 4 -9.93 -3.52 -24.25
CA PRO A 4 -10.21 -4.88 -24.63
C PRO A 4 -9.23 -5.29 -25.73
N SER A 5 -8.34 -6.23 -25.40
CA SER A 5 -7.47 -6.87 -26.39
C SER A 5 -8.35 -7.55 -27.44
N LYS A 6 -8.01 -7.37 -28.72
CA LYS A 6 -8.73 -7.99 -29.85
C LYS A 6 -8.70 -9.52 -29.82
N VAL A 7 -7.84 -10.12 -29.01
CA VAL A 7 -7.66 -11.57 -28.92
C VAL A 7 -8.67 -12.14 -27.93
N GLY A 8 -9.79 -12.66 -28.47
CA GLY A 8 -10.77 -13.47 -27.74
C GLY A 8 -12.17 -12.85 -27.56
N CYS A 9 -12.34 -11.54 -27.72
CA CYS A 9 -13.64 -10.87 -27.53
C CYS A 9 -14.47 -10.68 -28.81
N TYR A 10 -13.93 -11.01 -29.98
CA TYR A 10 -14.60 -10.78 -31.27
C TYR A 10 -14.97 -12.11 -31.94
N LYS A 11 -16.27 -12.31 -32.22
CA LYS A 11 -16.75 -13.37 -33.11
C LYS A 11 -16.90 -12.79 -34.52
N GLU A 12 -16.25 -13.40 -35.50
CA GLU A 12 -16.40 -13.02 -36.91
C GLU A 12 -17.87 -13.20 -37.35
N GLY A 13 -18.47 -12.13 -37.90
CA GLY A 13 -19.88 -12.10 -38.33
C GLY A 13 -20.85 -11.37 -37.38
N ALA A 14 -20.41 -10.84 -36.25
CA ALA A 14 -21.27 -10.08 -35.34
C ALA A 14 -21.68 -8.71 -35.94
N LYS A 15 -23.00 -8.46 -36.02
CA LYS A 15 -23.58 -7.21 -36.56
C LYS A 15 -23.32 -5.97 -35.70
N SER A 16 -22.94 -6.13 -34.44
CA SER A 16 -22.65 -5.04 -33.51
C SER A 16 -21.52 -5.41 -32.54
N LYS A 17 -20.82 -4.38 -32.05
CA LYS A 17 -19.80 -4.50 -30.99
C LYS A 17 -20.39 -3.99 -29.69
N THR A 18 -20.47 -4.84 -28.67
CA THR A 18 -20.85 -4.43 -27.32
C THR A 18 -19.57 -4.13 -26.53
N TYR A 19 -19.41 -2.88 -26.09
CA TYR A 19 -18.32 -2.50 -25.20
C TYR A 19 -18.85 -2.43 -23.77
N LEU A 20 -18.20 -3.14 -22.85
CA LEU A 20 -18.44 -2.97 -21.42
C LEU A 20 -17.51 -1.86 -20.91
N ILE A 21 -18.06 -0.69 -20.59
CA ILE A 21 -17.31 0.38 -19.94
C ILE A 21 -17.64 0.30 -18.45
N PRO A 22 -16.70 -0.07 -17.56
CA PRO A 22 -16.96 0.00 -16.14
C PRO A 22 -17.12 1.47 -15.73
N LEU A 23 -18.34 1.85 -15.35
CA LEU A 23 -18.62 3.11 -14.67
C LEU A 23 -17.85 3.10 -13.35
N LYS A 24 -17.02 4.12 -13.13
CA LYS A 24 -16.32 4.29 -11.86
C LYS A 24 -17.35 4.57 -10.78
N SER A 25 -17.25 3.87 -9.65
CA SER A 25 -18.08 4.16 -8.48
C SER A 25 -17.86 5.60 -8.02
N ASP A 26 -18.87 6.19 -7.40
CA ASP A 26 -18.78 7.54 -6.83
C ASP A 26 -17.62 7.66 -5.83
N GLU A 27 -17.38 6.59 -5.05
CA GLU A 27 -16.24 6.46 -4.14
C GLU A 27 -14.90 6.63 -4.88
N HIS A 28 -14.72 5.96 -6.02
CA HIS A 28 -13.48 6.07 -6.78
C HIS A 28 -13.29 7.48 -7.38
N ILE A 29 -14.37 8.14 -7.78
CA ILE A 29 -14.33 9.53 -8.27
C ILE A 29 -13.94 10.47 -7.12
N PHE A 30 -14.54 10.28 -5.93
CA PHE A 30 -14.22 11.03 -4.73
C PHE A 30 -12.75 10.87 -4.33
N GLN A 31 -12.26 9.63 -4.22
CA GLN A 31 -10.85 9.34 -3.88
C GLN A 31 -9.89 10.01 -4.87
N LYS A 32 -10.19 9.97 -6.17
CA LYS A 32 -9.38 10.65 -7.19
C LYS A 32 -9.32 12.16 -6.96
N ARG A 33 -10.46 12.79 -6.63
CA ARG A 33 -10.50 14.23 -6.30
C ARG A 33 -9.75 14.54 -5.01
N PHE A 34 -9.86 13.69 -4.00
CA PHE A 34 -9.15 13.86 -2.73
C PHE A 34 -7.63 13.76 -2.89
N GLN A 35 -7.13 12.86 -3.73
CA GLN A 35 -5.70 12.74 -4.02
C GLN A 35 -5.10 14.01 -4.65
N GLU A 36 -5.92 14.82 -5.33
CA GLU A 36 -5.49 16.09 -5.89
C GLU A 36 -5.40 17.22 -4.85
N ALA A 37 -6.02 17.05 -3.68
CA ALA A 37 -6.07 18.06 -2.63
C ALA A 37 -4.65 18.42 -2.12
N PRO A 38 -4.36 19.71 -1.85
CA PRO A 38 -3.04 20.13 -1.35
C PRO A 38 -2.61 19.38 -0.08
N TYR A 39 -3.55 19.14 0.84
CA TYR A 39 -3.31 18.35 2.05
C TYR A 39 -2.78 16.94 1.74
N PHE A 40 -3.42 16.23 0.82
CA PHE A 40 -3.01 14.88 0.46
C PHE A 40 -1.64 14.88 -0.20
N LYS A 41 -1.41 15.80 -1.16
CA LYS A 41 -0.12 15.93 -1.85
C LYS A 41 1.02 16.21 -0.88
N GLU A 42 0.82 17.07 0.10
CA GLU A 42 1.84 17.38 1.09
C GLU A 42 2.14 16.18 2.00
N LYS A 43 1.10 15.48 2.49
CA LYS A 43 1.29 14.25 3.26
C LYS A 43 1.98 13.16 2.44
N ALA A 44 1.64 13.02 1.16
CA ALA A 44 2.22 12.01 0.27
C ALA A 44 3.75 12.18 0.09
N LYS A 45 4.25 13.43 0.09
CA LYS A 45 5.70 13.71 0.05
C LYS A 45 6.47 13.14 1.24
N HIS A 46 5.83 12.93 2.39
CA HIS A 46 6.48 12.36 3.57
C HIS A 46 6.45 10.82 3.61
N ARG A 47 5.71 10.17 2.70
CA ARG A 47 5.50 8.71 2.70
C ARG A 47 6.81 7.93 2.63
N TYR A 48 7.79 8.39 1.86
CA TYR A 48 9.09 7.70 1.72
C TYR A 48 9.80 7.50 3.06
N LYS A 49 9.63 8.42 4.03
CA LYS A 49 10.23 8.30 5.37
C LYS A 49 9.62 7.14 6.16
N ILE A 50 8.30 6.98 6.04
CA ILE A 50 7.53 5.94 6.73
C ILE A 50 7.83 4.58 6.09
N GLU A 51 7.80 4.51 4.76
CA GLU A 51 8.03 3.26 4.02
C GLU A 51 9.45 2.74 4.20
N ALA A 52 10.45 3.62 4.19
CA ALA A 52 11.82 3.22 4.50
C ALA A 52 11.92 2.61 5.90
N LYS A 53 11.19 3.15 6.89
CA LYS A 53 11.21 2.63 8.25
C LYS A 53 10.45 1.30 8.38
N ASN A 54 9.32 1.16 7.71
CA ASN A 54 8.57 -0.10 7.66
C ASN A 54 9.39 -1.21 6.98
N ALA A 55 10.04 -0.90 5.85
CA ALA A 55 10.91 -1.84 5.17
C ALA A 55 12.10 -2.27 6.04
N GLU A 56 12.65 -1.39 6.88
CA GLU A 56 13.66 -1.75 7.88
C GLU A 56 13.09 -2.69 8.95
N LEU A 57 11.94 -2.37 9.54
CA LEU A 57 11.29 -3.20 10.56
C LEU A 57 10.96 -4.60 10.03
N GLU A 58 10.40 -4.67 8.82
CA GLU A 58 10.07 -5.93 8.16
C GLU A 58 11.31 -6.75 7.83
N ASN A 59 12.26 -6.19 7.09
CA ASN A 59 13.36 -6.96 6.52
C ASN A 59 14.56 -7.13 7.46
N ARG A 60 14.95 -6.08 8.20
CA ARG A 60 16.13 -6.12 9.08
C ARG A 60 15.79 -6.66 10.47
N HIS A 61 14.58 -6.39 10.96
CA HIS A 61 14.17 -6.77 12.31
C HIS A 61 13.14 -7.92 12.33
N GLY A 62 12.81 -8.49 11.17
CA GLY A 62 12.02 -9.71 11.04
C GLY A 62 10.54 -9.55 11.40
N LEU A 63 9.99 -8.34 11.26
CA LEU A 63 8.56 -8.10 11.49
C LEU A 63 7.67 -8.67 10.38
N ASN A 64 8.24 -9.03 9.23
CA ASN A 64 7.55 -9.71 8.13
C ASN A 64 7.18 -11.18 8.45
N VAL A 65 7.70 -11.75 9.54
CA VAL A 65 7.42 -13.12 9.97
C VAL A 65 6.88 -13.11 11.39
N ALA A 66 5.70 -13.71 11.59
CA ALA A 66 5.14 -13.91 12.91
C ALA A 66 5.91 -15.00 13.66
N ARG A 67 6.42 -14.70 14.86
CA ARG A 67 7.12 -15.69 15.71
C ARG A 67 6.18 -16.67 16.38
N ALA A 68 4.94 -16.25 16.60
CA ALA A 68 3.89 -17.07 17.17
C ALA A 68 2.53 -16.67 16.56
N PRO A 69 1.57 -17.61 16.45
CA PRO A 69 0.25 -17.30 15.93
C PRO A 69 -0.55 -16.44 16.92
N GLY A 70 -1.53 -15.69 16.41
CA GLY A 70 -2.49 -14.92 17.20
C GLY A 70 -2.19 -13.43 17.31
N LEU A 71 -3.26 -12.62 17.36
CA LEU A 71 -3.19 -11.16 17.31
C LEU A 71 -2.35 -10.57 18.45
N LEU A 72 -2.57 -11.05 19.68
CA LEU A 72 -1.82 -10.61 20.86
C LEU A 72 -0.31 -10.81 20.71
N ASN A 73 0.11 -11.97 20.18
CA ASN A 73 1.53 -12.28 20.00
C ASN A 73 2.15 -11.38 18.92
N MET A 74 1.42 -11.11 17.84
CA MET A 74 1.87 -10.20 16.79
C MET A 74 1.98 -8.76 17.29
N GLU A 75 1.02 -8.30 18.10
CA GLU A 75 1.04 -6.99 18.75
C GLU A 75 2.25 -6.85 19.69
N LEU A 76 2.49 -7.87 20.53
CA LEU A 76 3.65 -7.89 21.43
C LEU A 76 4.98 -7.89 20.65
N GLN A 77 5.07 -8.69 19.58
CA GLN A 77 6.24 -8.71 18.70
C GLN A 77 6.48 -7.34 18.06
N ALA A 78 5.43 -6.70 17.54
CA ALA A 78 5.53 -5.39 16.90
C ALA A 78 5.96 -4.31 17.92
N ALA A 79 5.28 -4.23 19.07
CA ALA A 79 5.58 -3.26 20.11
C ALA A 79 7.02 -3.38 20.62
N THR A 80 7.47 -4.59 20.91
CA THR A 80 8.84 -4.85 21.39
C THR A 80 9.87 -4.49 20.33
N THR A 81 9.63 -4.86 19.07
CA THR A 81 10.54 -4.56 17.96
C THR A 81 10.68 -3.05 17.76
N ILE A 82 9.56 -2.31 17.73
CA ILE A 82 9.56 -0.85 17.59
C ILE A 82 10.33 -0.20 18.75
N PHE A 83 10.08 -0.63 19.98
CA PHE A 83 10.76 -0.12 21.16
C PHE A 83 12.28 -0.29 21.06
N VAL A 84 12.75 -1.51 20.81
CA VAL A 84 14.19 -1.82 20.72
C VAL A 84 14.86 -1.07 19.58
N VAL A 85 14.22 -0.98 18.41
CA VAL A 85 14.78 -0.26 17.25
C VAL A 85 14.91 1.24 17.52
N ASN A 86 13.92 1.83 18.20
CA ASN A 86 13.99 3.23 18.59
C ASN A 86 15.08 3.47 19.64
N MET A 87 15.20 2.59 20.64
CA MET A 87 16.28 2.65 21.63
C MET A 87 17.66 2.58 20.98
N LYS A 88 17.87 1.63 20.05
CA LYS A 88 19.12 1.53 19.28
C LYS A 88 19.45 2.83 18.57
N ARG A 89 18.46 3.46 17.91
CA ARG A 89 18.65 4.74 17.21
C ARG A 89 19.03 5.87 18.17
N ILE A 90 18.38 5.97 19.32
CA ILE A 90 18.70 7.00 20.34
C ILE A 90 20.15 6.84 20.79
N ILE A 91 20.57 5.61 21.11
CA ILE A 91 21.95 5.32 21.53
C ILE A 91 22.95 5.70 20.45
N THR A 92 22.67 5.38 19.18
CA THR A 92 23.54 5.76 18.04
C THR A 92 23.60 7.26 17.77
N LEU A 93 22.61 8.05 18.21
CA LEU A 93 22.62 9.50 18.02
C LEU A 93 23.26 10.26 19.19
N ILE A 94 23.29 9.65 20.38
CA ILE A 94 23.93 10.22 21.58
C ILE A 94 25.43 9.94 21.56
N ASN A 95 25.84 8.78 21.04
CA ASN A 95 27.25 8.40 20.84
C ASN A 95 27.77 8.90 19.49
#